data_AF-A0A2M9D7B1-F1
#
_entry.id   AF-A0A2M9D7B1-F1
#
_cell.length_a   1.000
_cell.length_b   1.000
_cell.length_c   1.000
_cell.angle_alpha   90.00
_cell.angle_beta   90.00
_cell.angle_gamma   90.00
#
_symmetry.space_group_name_H-M   'P 1'
#
loop_
_entity.id
_entity.type
_entity.pdbx_description
1 polymer ?
#
loop_
_entity_poly.entity_id
_entity_poly.type
_entity_poly.pdbx_seq_one_letter_code
_entity_poly.pdbx_strand_id
1 'polypeptide(L)'
;MSIFLNKDSKVIVQGITGGEGTKHTALMLAAGTQVVGGVNARKAGTTVVHGDVELPVFGTVAEAMEKTGADVSIAFVPPAFTKDAVVEAIDAEIPLLVIITEGVPVGDSAEFWAYAQEKGNKTRIIGPNCPGIITPGEALVGITPANITGKGPIGLVSKSGTLTYQMMYELRDLGFSTAIGIGGDPIIGTTHIDALEAFEADPETKAIVMIGEIGGDAEERAADYIKAHVTKPVVGYVAGFTAPEGKTMGHAGAIVSGSAGTAQAKKEALEAAGVKVGKTPSEAAKLMREILETL
;
A
#
# COMPACT_ATOMS: atom_id res chain seq x y z
N MET A 1 16.22 -1.04 -8.87
CA MET A 1 15.57 0.06 -8.14
C MET A 1 14.11 -0.34 -7.93
N SER A 2 13.57 0.04 -6.79
CA SER A 2 12.19 -0.21 -6.37
C SER A 2 11.56 1.13 -5.98
N ILE A 3 10.24 1.18 -5.76
CA ILE A 3 9.58 2.40 -5.29
C ILE A 3 9.33 2.34 -3.78
N PHE A 4 9.63 3.44 -3.09
CA PHE A 4 9.36 3.74 -1.66
C PHE A 4 9.94 2.79 -0.59
N LEU A 5 10.15 1.52 -0.88
CA LEU A 5 10.68 0.52 0.04
C LEU A 5 11.77 -0.32 -0.64
N ASN A 6 12.92 -0.48 0.02
CA ASN A 6 14.03 -1.29 -0.47
C ASN A 6 14.75 -1.99 0.70
N LYS A 7 15.77 -2.78 0.39
CA LYS A 7 16.57 -3.53 1.37
C LYS A 7 17.30 -2.67 2.43
N ASP A 8 17.54 -1.39 2.15
CA ASP A 8 18.27 -0.47 3.02
C ASP A 8 17.33 0.31 3.96
N SER A 9 16.01 0.17 3.76
CA SER A 9 14.97 0.78 4.61
C SER A 9 14.98 0.20 6.03
N LYS A 10 14.99 1.09 7.02
CA LYS A 10 14.99 0.78 8.45
C LYS A 10 13.61 1.01 9.05
N VAL A 11 12.99 -0.07 9.49
CA VAL A 11 11.57 -0.09 9.85
C VAL A 11 11.38 -0.08 11.37
N ILE A 12 10.54 0.82 11.86
CA ILE A 12 9.99 0.76 13.23
C ILE A 12 8.52 0.37 13.20
N VAL A 13 8.07 -0.29 14.27
CA VAL A 13 6.68 -0.77 14.39
C VAL A 13 5.96 -0.02 15.51
N GLN A 14 5.03 0.88 15.16
CA GLN A 14 4.12 1.50 16.12
C GLN A 14 3.08 0.46 16.57
N GLY A 15 3.06 0.14 17.86
CA GLY A 15 2.26 -0.95 18.41
C GLY A 15 2.96 -2.32 18.37
N ILE A 16 4.30 -2.38 18.32
CA ILE A 16 5.09 -3.63 18.22
C ILE A 16 4.71 -4.70 19.25
N THR A 17 4.34 -4.28 20.46
CA THR A 17 4.02 -5.20 21.57
C THR A 17 2.56 -5.68 21.56
N GLY A 18 1.76 -5.27 20.57
CA GLY A 18 0.38 -5.74 20.37
C GLY A 18 0.34 -7.03 19.55
N GLY A 19 -0.79 -7.74 19.53
CA GLY A 19 -0.90 -9.05 18.88
C GLY A 19 -0.52 -9.05 17.39
N GLU A 20 -1.14 -8.18 16.59
CA GLU A 20 -0.81 -8.07 15.16
C GLU A 20 0.59 -7.47 14.93
N GLY A 21 0.98 -6.45 15.72
CA GLY A 21 2.33 -5.90 15.67
C GLY A 21 3.41 -6.95 15.93
N THR A 22 3.22 -7.82 16.92
CA THR A 22 4.15 -8.90 17.25
C THR A 22 4.23 -9.93 16.13
N LYS A 23 3.07 -10.39 15.65
CA LYS A 23 2.97 -11.39 14.58
C LYS A 23 3.60 -10.91 13.28
N HIS A 24 3.25 -9.70 12.84
CA HIS A 24 3.73 -9.17 11.57
C HIS A 24 5.17 -8.66 11.64
N THR A 25 5.67 -8.24 12.81
CA THR A 25 7.11 -8.03 13.01
C THR A 25 7.92 -9.29 12.72
N ALA A 26 7.49 -10.44 13.26
CA ALA A 26 8.16 -11.72 12.98
C ALA A 26 8.13 -12.08 11.49
N LEU A 27 7.00 -11.83 10.80
CA LEU A 27 6.88 -12.10 9.36
C LEU A 27 7.72 -11.14 8.50
N MET A 28 7.82 -9.86 8.88
CA MET A 28 8.68 -8.89 8.20
C MET A 28 10.16 -9.27 8.36
N LEU A 29 10.60 -9.65 9.57
CA LEU A 29 11.95 -10.16 9.81
C LEU A 29 12.24 -11.41 8.97
N ALA A 30 11.30 -12.36 8.93
CA ALA A 30 11.43 -13.57 8.11
C ALA A 30 11.48 -13.27 6.60
N ALA A 31 10.87 -12.17 6.16
CA ALA A 31 10.92 -11.68 4.78
C ALA A 31 12.22 -10.93 4.44
N GLY A 32 13.11 -10.72 5.41
CA GLY A 32 14.39 -10.01 5.23
C GLY A 32 14.33 -8.51 5.53
N THR A 33 13.19 -7.99 6.00
CA THR A 33 13.07 -6.57 6.35
C THR A 33 13.96 -6.20 7.55
N GLN A 34 14.67 -5.08 7.44
CA GLN A 34 15.46 -4.53 8.53
C GLN A 34 14.56 -3.79 9.55
N VAL A 35 13.91 -4.56 10.43
CA VAL A 35 13.18 -3.99 11.58
C VAL A 35 14.19 -3.61 12.66
N VAL A 36 14.17 -2.35 13.09
CA VAL A 36 15.17 -1.77 14.01
C VAL A 36 14.62 -1.45 15.40
N GLY A 37 13.32 -1.65 15.62
CA GLY A 37 12.67 -1.43 16.91
C GLY A 37 11.17 -1.25 16.77
N GLY A 38 10.53 -0.78 17.84
CA GLY A 38 9.14 -0.36 17.78
C GLY A 38 8.80 0.66 18.83
N VAL A 39 7.57 1.18 18.75
CA VAL A 39 7.08 2.26 19.61
C VAL A 39 5.92 1.76 20.46
N ASN A 40 6.03 1.95 21.77
CA ASN A 40 4.95 1.83 22.72
C ASN A 40 5.27 2.66 23.97
N ALA A 41 4.61 3.80 24.12
CA ALA A 41 4.81 4.71 25.26
C ALA A 41 4.73 4.04 26.64
N ARG A 42 3.89 3.01 26.81
CA ARG A 42 3.72 2.31 28.10
C ARG A 42 4.81 1.27 28.38
N LYS A 43 5.63 0.94 27.39
CA LYS A 43 6.67 -0.09 27.45
C LYS A 43 8.04 0.44 26.98
N ALA A 44 8.24 1.76 26.99
CA ALA A 44 9.50 2.39 26.63
C ALA A 44 10.66 1.85 27.50
N GLY A 45 11.82 1.62 26.88
CA GLY A 45 13.02 1.09 27.53
C GLY A 45 13.02 -0.44 27.73
N THR A 46 11.97 -1.14 27.26
CA THR A 46 11.94 -2.61 27.23
C THR A 46 12.39 -3.15 25.87
N THR A 47 12.47 -4.46 25.74
CA THR A 47 12.72 -5.16 24.47
C THR A 47 11.61 -6.15 24.16
N VAL A 48 11.47 -6.50 22.88
CA VAL A 48 10.66 -7.63 22.40
C VAL A 48 11.56 -8.59 21.65
N VAL A 49 11.27 -9.89 21.75
CA VAL A 49 12.06 -10.95 21.13
C VAL A 49 11.23 -11.64 20.04
N HIS A 50 11.80 -11.74 18.84
CA HIS A 50 11.23 -12.41 17.67
C HIS A 50 12.23 -13.42 17.12
N GLY A 51 12.09 -14.70 17.51
CA GLY A 51 13.10 -15.72 17.21
C GLY A 51 14.42 -15.36 17.89
N ASP A 52 15.48 -15.21 17.10
CA ASP A 52 16.83 -14.85 17.58
C ASP A 52 17.10 -13.33 17.55
N VAL A 53 16.09 -12.51 17.24
CA VAL A 53 16.21 -11.05 17.15
C VAL A 53 15.58 -10.39 18.37
N GLU A 54 16.36 -9.59 19.09
CA GLU A 54 15.88 -8.73 20.17
C GLU A 54 15.79 -7.28 19.67
N LEU A 55 14.62 -6.66 19.81
CA LEU A 55 14.32 -5.32 19.31
C LEU A 55 13.97 -4.36 20.46
N PRO A 56 14.54 -3.14 20.49
CA PRO A 56 14.20 -2.14 21.50
C PRO A 56 12.80 -1.56 21.30
N VAL A 57 12.16 -1.20 22.41
CA VAL A 57 10.88 -0.49 22.44
C VAL A 57 11.10 0.93 22.93
N PHE A 58 10.79 1.90 22.08
CA PHE A 58 10.92 3.33 22.35
C PHE A 58 9.59 3.94 22.81
N GLY A 59 9.69 5.09 23.47
CA GLY A 59 8.53 5.86 23.90
C GLY A 59 7.84 6.60 22.76
N THR A 60 8.63 7.09 21.78
CA THR A 60 8.12 7.85 20.65
C THR A 60 8.79 7.47 19.32
N VAL A 61 8.13 7.82 18.21
CA VAL A 61 8.70 7.71 16.85
C VAL A 61 9.98 8.53 16.71
N ALA A 62 10.00 9.77 17.19
CA ALA A 62 11.17 10.64 17.12
C ALA A 62 12.38 10.06 17.86
N GLU A 63 12.18 9.49 19.06
CA GLU A 63 13.23 8.79 19.80
C GLU A 63 13.75 7.58 19.02
N ALA A 64 12.85 6.77 18.47
CA ALA A 64 13.22 5.60 17.69
C ALA A 64 14.05 5.98 16.45
N MET A 65 13.65 7.04 15.73
CA MET A 65 14.41 7.59 14.60
C MET A 65 15.80 8.06 15.01
N GLU A 66 15.92 8.83 16.10
CA GLU A 66 17.21 9.32 16.60
C GLU A 66 18.18 8.18 16.92
N LYS A 67 17.69 7.11 17.57
CA LYS A 67 18.53 5.99 18.03
C LYS A 67 18.88 4.97 16.96
N THR A 68 18.04 4.81 15.94
CA THR A 68 18.17 3.71 14.97
C THR A 68 18.43 4.19 13.54
N GLY A 69 18.10 5.44 13.25
CA GLY A 69 18.06 5.97 11.89
C GLY A 69 16.89 5.42 11.07
N ALA A 70 15.78 5.04 11.72
CA ALA A 70 14.58 4.57 11.03
C ALA A 70 14.05 5.61 10.04
N ASP A 71 13.68 5.15 8.86
CA ASP A 71 13.10 5.95 7.79
C ASP A 71 11.71 5.46 7.35
N VAL A 72 11.26 4.32 7.90
CA VAL A 72 9.92 3.77 7.67
C VAL A 72 9.26 3.42 9.00
N SER A 73 7.98 3.78 9.15
CA SER A 73 7.12 3.31 10.24
C SER A 73 5.95 2.49 9.69
N ILE A 74 5.54 1.47 10.44
CA ILE A 74 4.29 0.74 10.22
C ILE A 74 3.43 0.75 11.48
N ALA A 75 2.16 1.11 11.32
CA ALA A 75 1.20 1.22 12.41
C ALA A 75 0.29 -0.01 12.48
N PHE A 76 0.37 -0.73 13.60
CA PHE A 76 -0.54 -1.80 14.02
C PHE A 76 -1.30 -1.40 15.31
N VAL A 77 -1.74 -0.14 15.37
CA VAL A 77 -2.51 0.38 16.50
C VAL A 77 -4.01 0.24 16.24
N PRO A 78 -4.85 0.01 17.26
CA PRO A 78 -6.30 -0.01 17.09
C PRO A 78 -6.87 1.28 16.45
N PRO A 79 -8.05 1.23 15.81
CA PRO A 79 -8.63 2.38 15.10
C PRO A 79 -8.70 3.65 15.95
N ALA A 80 -9.14 3.52 17.21
CA ALA A 80 -9.27 4.63 18.15
C ALA A 80 -7.95 5.35 18.49
N PHE A 81 -6.80 4.75 18.18
CA PHE A 81 -5.48 5.33 18.44
C PHE A 81 -4.71 5.63 17.13
N THR A 82 -5.33 5.39 15.98
CA THR A 82 -4.64 5.52 14.69
C THR A 82 -4.29 6.97 14.38
N LYS A 83 -5.22 7.90 14.60
CA LYS A 83 -4.96 9.33 14.37
C LYS A 83 -3.74 9.83 15.16
N ASP A 84 -3.68 9.56 16.46
CA ASP A 84 -2.56 10.00 17.31
C ASP A 84 -1.23 9.40 16.86
N ALA A 85 -1.22 8.11 16.48
CA ALA A 85 -0.03 7.45 15.96
C ALA A 85 0.44 8.05 14.62
N VAL A 86 -0.49 8.44 13.75
CA VAL A 86 -0.18 9.08 12.46
C VAL A 86 0.35 10.49 12.68
N VAL A 87 -0.27 11.28 13.56
CA VAL A 87 0.21 12.63 13.91
C VAL A 87 1.61 12.57 14.51
N GLU A 88 1.88 11.61 15.40
CA GLU A 88 3.22 11.40 15.97
C GLU A 88 4.27 11.11 14.88
N ALA A 89 3.93 10.28 13.90
CA ALA A 89 4.81 9.95 12.78
C ALA A 89 5.05 11.17 11.86
N ILE A 90 4.01 11.97 11.59
CA ILE A 90 4.11 13.22 10.81
C ILE A 90 5.00 14.24 11.54
N ASP A 91 4.81 14.43 12.84
CA ASP A 91 5.59 15.37 13.64
C ASP A 91 7.07 14.98 13.75
N ALA A 92 7.36 13.67 13.75
CA ALA A 92 8.71 13.14 13.68
C ALA A 92 9.33 13.23 12.27
N GLU A 93 8.54 13.61 11.26
CA GLU A 93 8.92 13.66 9.84
C GLU A 93 9.45 12.31 9.33
N ILE A 94 8.86 11.19 9.77
CA ILE A 94 9.24 9.87 9.23
C ILE A 94 8.99 9.88 7.71
N PRO A 95 9.97 9.51 6.85
CA PRO A 95 9.80 9.58 5.40
C PRO A 95 8.63 8.76 4.86
N LEU A 96 8.39 7.56 5.40
CA LEU A 96 7.29 6.68 5.01
C LEU A 96 6.53 6.14 6.23
N LEU A 97 5.21 6.24 6.20
CA LEU A 97 4.28 5.64 7.16
C LEU A 97 3.29 4.71 6.46
N VAL A 98 3.21 3.46 6.91
CA VAL A 98 2.25 2.47 6.43
C VAL A 98 1.20 2.20 7.52
N ILE A 99 -0.07 2.44 7.21
CA ILE A 99 -1.19 2.30 8.14
C ILE A 99 -2.01 1.07 7.75
N ILE A 100 -1.87 -0.02 8.51
CA ILE A 100 -2.57 -1.28 8.23
C ILE A 100 -4.02 -1.24 8.72
N THR A 101 -4.25 -0.50 9.80
CA THR A 101 -5.51 -0.50 10.55
C THR A 101 -6.73 -0.20 9.66
N GLU A 102 -7.70 -1.11 9.70
CA GLU A 102 -9.03 -0.94 9.12
C GLU A 102 -10.01 -0.36 10.16
N GLY A 103 -11.04 0.36 9.70
CA GLY A 103 -12.11 0.87 10.56
C GLY A 103 -11.77 2.19 11.26
N VAL A 104 -10.78 2.93 10.74
CA VAL A 104 -10.47 4.29 11.17
C VAL A 104 -11.67 5.19 10.81
N PRO A 105 -12.17 6.03 11.73
CA PRO A 105 -13.21 6.99 11.39
C PRO A 105 -12.79 7.90 10.24
N VAL A 106 -13.67 8.13 9.26
CA VAL A 106 -13.36 8.98 8.09
C VAL A 106 -13.01 10.42 8.51
N GLY A 107 -13.59 10.92 9.60
CA GLY A 107 -13.21 12.22 10.19
C GLY A 107 -11.75 12.23 10.67
N ASP A 108 -11.30 11.16 11.31
CA ASP A 108 -9.92 11.05 11.78
C ASP A 108 -8.93 11.01 10.60
N SER A 109 -9.26 10.29 9.52
CA SER A 109 -8.43 10.26 8.32
C SER A 109 -8.42 11.56 7.53
N ALA A 110 -9.56 12.27 7.48
CA ALA A 110 -9.60 13.63 6.95
C ALA A 110 -8.69 14.57 7.74
N GLU A 111 -8.73 14.50 9.07
CA GLU A 111 -7.97 15.37 9.96
C GLU A 111 -6.47 15.11 9.90
N PHE A 112 -6.00 13.87 9.98
CA PHE A 112 -4.56 13.61 9.87
C PHE A 112 -4.04 13.88 8.46
N TRP A 113 -4.85 13.71 7.41
CA TRP A 113 -4.44 14.04 6.05
C TRP A 113 -4.29 15.56 5.87
N ALA A 114 -5.28 16.33 6.34
CA ALA A 114 -5.18 17.79 6.35
C ALA A 114 -3.95 18.27 7.15
N TYR A 115 -3.67 17.64 8.29
CA TYR A 115 -2.49 17.94 9.10
C TYR A 115 -1.18 17.62 8.36
N ALA A 116 -1.09 16.48 7.68
CA ALA A 116 0.07 16.13 6.85
C ALA A 116 0.34 17.20 5.79
N GLN A 117 -0.71 17.68 5.11
CA GLN A 117 -0.62 18.73 4.11
C GLN A 117 -0.18 20.07 4.71
N GLU A 118 -0.72 20.45 5.88
CA GLU A 118 -0.32 21.65 6.62
C GLU A 118 1.18 21.64 6.98
N LYS A 119 1.72 20.47 7.32
CA LYS A 119 3.15 20.25 7.63
C LYS A 119 4.04 20.12 6.39
N GLY A 120 3.50 20.33 5.20
CA GLY A 120 4.25 20.28 3.94
C GLY A 120 4.44 18.87 3.38
N ASN A 121 3.65 17.90 3.86
CA ASN A 121 3.55 16.54 3.33
C ASN A 121 4.90 15.80 3.21
N LYS A 122 5.75 15.94 4.22
CA LYS A 122 7.07 15.31 4.27
C LYS A 122 7.00 13.79 4.49
N THR A 123 5.98 13.34 5.22
CA THR A 123 5.72 11.92 5.47
C THR A 123 4.80 11.37 4.39
N ARG A 124 5.30 10.47 3.55
CA ARG A 124 4.45 9.72 2.63
C ARG A 124 3.61 8.73 3.43
N ILE A 125 2.29 8.74 3.24
CA ILE A 125 1.36 7.83 3.91
C ILE A 125 0.87 6.77 2.92
N ILE A 126 0.89 5.49 3.30
CA ILE A 126 0.22 4.37 2.60
C ILE A 126 -0.89 3.84 3.51
N GLY A 127 -2.09 3.68 2.97
CA GLY A 127 -3.29 3.38 3.74
C GLY A 127 -4.08 4.62 4.17
N PRO A 128 -4.99 4.52 5.16
CA PRO A 128 -5.25 3.36 6.03
C PRO A 128 -5.94 2.18 5.32
N ASN A 129 -6.28 1.14 6.08
CA ASN A 129 -6.98 -0.05 5.59
C ASN A 129 -6.29 -0.69 4.38
N CYS A 130 -5.01 -1.04 4.53
CA CYS A 130 -4.19 -1.52 3.44
C CYS A 130 -3.34 -2.73 3.83
N PRO A 131 -2.91 -3.57 2.87
CA PRO A 131 -1.98 -4.67 3.13
C PRO A 131 -0.52 -4.20 3.29
N GLY A 132 -0.24 -2.92 3.04
CA GLY A 132 1.10 -2.32 3.03
C GLY A 132 1.81 -2.41 1.68
N ILE A 133 3.14 -2.47 1.72
CA ILE A 133 4.03 -2.43 0.56
C ILE A 133 5.10 -3.53 0.66
N ILE A 134 5.43 -4.15 -0.48
CA ILE A 134 6.45 -5.18 -0.60
C ILE A 134 7.30 -4.96 -1.85
N THR A 135 8.61 -5.02 -1.67
CA THR A 135 9.60 -5.17 -2.76
C THR A 135 10.14 -6.59 -2.65
N PRO A 136 9.63 -7.55 -3.46
CA PRO A 136 9.91 -8.97 -3.27
C PRO A 136 11.41 -9.29 -3.27
N GLY A 137 11.84 -10.05 -2.25
CA GLY A 137 13.25 -10.40 -2.05
C GLY A 137 14.11 -9.31 -1.42
N GLU A 138 13.55 -8.13 -1.14
CA GLU A 138 14.27 -7.02 -0.49
C GLU A 138 13.65 -6.62 0.84
N ALA A 139 12.36 -6.26 0.87
CA ALA A 139 11.68 -5.84 2.09
C ALA A 139 10.15 -5.95 1.99
N LEU A 140 9.52 -6.22 3.13
CA LEU A 140 8.07 -6.18 3.36
C LEU A 140 7.78 -5.23 4.52
N VAL A 141 6.88 -4.27 4.29
CA VAL A 141 6.26 -3.45 5.33
C VAL A 141 4.75 -3.60 5.22
N GLY A 142 4.20 -4.59 5.92
CA GLY A 142 2.77 -4.89 5.87
C GLY A 142 2.40 -6.31 6.23
N ILE A 143 1.26 -6.74 5.71
CA ILE A 143 0.64 -8.05 5.96
C ILE A 143 0.57 -8.94 4.71
N THR A 144 1.13 -8.47 3.59
CA THR A 144 1.25 -9.24 2.35
C THR A 144 2.14 -10.47 2.56
N PRO A 145 1.70 -11.69 2.20
CA PRO A 145 2.54 -12.87 2.33
C PRO A 145 3.77 -12.81 1.40
N ALA A 146 4.97 -12.74 1.98
CA ALA A 146 6.21 -12.51 1.24
C ALA A 146 6.64 -13.68 0.33
N ASN A 147 6.06 -14.87 0.51
CA ASN A 147 6.44 -16.10 -0.20
C ASN A 147 5.57 -16.40 -1.44
N ILE A 148 4.70 -15.49 -1.86
CA ILE A 148 3.83 -15.68 -3.04
C ILE A 148 4.63 -15.59 -4.34
N THR A 149 5.50 -14.58 -4.45
CA THR A 149 6.17 -14.18 -5.70
C THR A 149 7.60 -13.72 -5.42
N GLY A 150 8.42 -13.68 -6.47
CA GLY A 150 9.80 -13.18 -6.44
C GLY A 150 9.94 -11.80 -7.09
N LYS A 151 11.19 -11.33 -7.17
CA LYS A 151 11.55 -10.10 -7.87
C LYS A 151 11.28 -10.24 -9.37
N GLY A 152 10.79 -9.17 -10.00
CA GLY A 152 10.50 -9.12 -11.43
C GLY A 152 10.20 -7.71 -11.94
N PRO A 153 9.73 -7.57 -13.18
CA PRO A 153 9.61 -6.26 -13.84
C PRO A 153 8.24 -5.60 -13.67
N ILE A 154 7.29 -6.21 -12.94
CA ILE A 154 5.92 -5.73 -12.84
C ILE A 154 5.75 -4.84 -11.60
N GLY A 155 5.31 -3.60 -11.80
CA GLY A 155 4.78 -2.76 -10.72
C GLY A 155 3.32 -3.09 -10.45
N LEU A 156 2.89 -3.10 -9.19
CA LEU A 156 1.49 -3.38 -8.83
C LEU A 156 0.97 -2.36 -7.82
N VAL A 157 -0.13 -1.68 -8.15
CA VAL A 157 -0.89 -0.82 -7.22
C VAL A 157 -2.33 -1.29 -7.09
N SER A 158 -2.84 -1.36 -5.86
CA SER A 158 -4.17 -1.91 -5.59
C SER A 158 -4.87 -1.27 -4.39
N LYS A 159 -6.19 -1.07 -4.47
CA LYS A 159 -7.01 -0.72 -3.29
C LYS A 159 -7.28 -1.90 -2.35
N SER A 160 -7.14 -3.14 -2.83
CA SER A 160 -7.55 -4.36 -2.11
C SER A 160 -6.38 -5.26 -1.72
N GLY A 161 -6.38 -5.76 -0.48
CA GLY A 161 -5.38 -6.70 0.02
C GLY A 161 -5.34 -8.03 -0.74
N THR A 162 -6.38 -8.86 -0.60
CA THR A 162 -6.37 -10.21 -1.16
C THR A 162 -6.35 -10.26 -2.69
N LEU A 163 -6.88 -9.26 -3.38
CA LEU A 163 -6.74 -9.13 -4.84
C LEU A 163 -5.30 -8.81 -5.25
N THR A 164 -4.56 -8.05 -4.43
CA THR A 164 -3.10 -7.88 -4.62
C THR A 164 -2.40 -9.24 -4.55
N TYR A 165 -2.74 -10.05 -3.54
CA TYR A 165 -2.12 -11.37 -3.35
C TYR A 165 -2.44 -12.31 -4.50
N GLN A 166 -3.69 -12.28 -4.98
CA GLN A 166 -4.11 -13.06 -6.13
C GLN A 166 -3.33 -12.67 -7.38
N MET A 167 -3.19 -11.38 -7.68
CA MET A 167 -2.42 -10.93 -8.83
C MET A 167 -0.93 -11.30 -8.71
N MET A 168 -0.38 -11.17 -7.50
CA MET A 168 0.99 -11.62 -7.20
C MET A 168 1.16 -13.12 -7.47
N TYR A 169 0.15 -13.93 -7.15
CA TYR A 169 0.15 -15.37 -7.39
C TYR A 169 0.00 -15.70 -8.88
N GLU A 170 -0.91 -15.04 -9.59
CA GLU A 170 -1.20 -15.27 -11.02
C GLU A 170 0.00 -14.94 -11.92
N LEU A 171 0.88 -14.03 -11.48
CA LEU A 171 2.08 -13.59 -12.21
C LEU A 171 3.39 -13.97 -11.49
N ARG A 172 3.34 -14.98 -10.61
CA ARG A 172 4.46 -15.34 -9.71
C ARG A 172 5.76 -15.77 -10.41
N ASP A 173 5.64 -16.32 -11.61
CA ASP A 173 6.75 -16.73 -12.47
C ASP A 173 7.45 -15.55 -13.14
N LEU A 174 6.77 -14.40 -13.25
CA LEU A 174 7.31 -13.17 -13.82
C LEU A 174 7.88 -12.24 -12.74
N GLY A 175 7.25 -12.24 -11.55
CA GLY A 175 7.70 -11.46 -10.40
C GLY A 175 7.34 -9.98 -10.47
N PHE A 176 7.61 -9.27 -9.37
CA PHE A 176 7.25 -7.85 -9.21
C PHE A 176 8.44 -7.00 -8.80
N SER A 177 8.47 -5.74 -9.24
CA SER A 177 9.44 -4.75 -8.79
C SER A 177 9.06 -4.29 -7.39
N THR A 178 7.84 -3.77 -7.26
CA THR A 178 7.18 -3.43 -5.99
C THR A 178 5.68 -3.65 -6.14
N ALA A 179 5.04 -4.16 -5.09
CA ALA A 179 3.58 -4.20 -4.96
C ALA A 179 3.14 -3.34 -3.76
N ILE A 180 2.21 -2.42 -4.00
CA ILE A 180 1.66 -1.49 -3.02
C ILE A 180 0.15 -1.63 -2.94
N GLY A 181 -0.36 -1.93 -1.75
CA GLY A 181 -1.76 -1.75 -1.43
C GLY A 181 -1.98 -0.36 -0.85
N ILE A 182 -2.71 0.50 -1.55
CA ILE A 182 -2.92 1.91 -1.17
C ILE A 182 -4.07 2.09 -0.17
N GLY A 183 -4.98 1.13 -0.10
CA GLY A 183 -6.06 1.06 0.89
C GLY A 183 -7.46 1.20 0.30
N GLY A 184 -8.44 0.67 1.04
CA GLY A 184 -9.86 0.65 0.67
C GLY A 184 -10.70 1.78 1.28
N ASP A 185 -10.09 2.66 2.08
CA ASP A 185 -10.81 3.75 2.74
C ASP A 185 -11.08 4.94 1.79
N PRO A 186 -12.09 5.78 2.08
CA PRO A 186 -12.42 6.93 1.22
C PRO A 186 -11.33 8.02 1.17
N ILE A 187 -10.53 8.14 2.23
CA ILE A 187 -9.43 9.09 2.35
C ILE A 187 -8.18 8.28 2.69
N ILE A 188 -7.23 8.29 1.75
CA ILE A 188 -5.95 7.59 1.82
C ILE A 188 -4.82 8.59 1.54
N GLY A 189 -3.58 8.22 1.87
CA GLY A 189 -2.40 9.01 1.54
C GLY A 189 -1.97 8.86 0.08
N THR A 190 -1.25 7.77 -0.22
CA THR A 190 -0.74 7.45 -1.55
C THR A 190 -1.88 6.95 -2.44
N THR A 191 -2.04 7.53 -3.62
CA THR A 191 -3.10 7.20 -4.59
C THR A 191 -2.57 6.31 -5.73
N HIS A 192 -3.46 5.89 -6.64
CA HIS A 192 -3.06 5.26 -7.88
C HIS A 192 -2.12 6.13 -8.71
N ILE A 193 -2.37 7.45 -8.78
CA ILE A 193 -1.55 8.39 -9.55
C ILE A 193 -0.14 8.48 -8.97
N ASP A 194 0.00 8.58 -7.65
CA ASP A 194 1.30 8.63 -6.98
C ASP A 194 2.13 7.35 -7.23
N ALA A 195 1.46 6.19 -7.26
CA ALA A 195 2.12 4.93 -7.57
C ALA A 195 2.49 4.82 -9.06
N LEU A 196 1.61 5.25 -9.97
CA LEU A 196 1.86 5.28 -11.42
C LEU A 196 3.05 6.18 -11.75
N GLU A 197 3.13 7.36 -11.16
CA GLU A 197 4.26 8.29 -11.31
C GLU A 197 5.58 7.63 -10.87
N ALA A 198 5.59 7.01 -9.69
CA ALA A 198 6.79 6.35 -9.18
C ALA A 198 7.19 5.14 -10.02
N PHE A 199 6.22 4.34 -10.46
CA PHE A 199 6.49 3.21 -11.35
C PHE A 199 6.96 3.64 -12.73
N GLU A 200 6.47 4.75 -13.28
CA GLU A 200 6.99 5.33 -14.53
C GLU A 200 8.46 5.75 -14.36
N ALA A 201 8.81 6.35 -13.23
CA ALA A 201 10.19 6.76 -12.93
C ALA A 201 11.15 5.58 -12.65
N ASP A 202 10.66 4.43 -12.20
CA ASP A 202 11.50 3.29 -11.83
C ASP A 202 11.94 2.45 -13.05
N PRO A 203 13.23 2.41 -13.42
CA PRO A 203 13.70 1.66 -14.59
C PRO A 203 13.62 0.13 -14.45
N GLU A 204 13.48 -0.45 -13.24
CA GLU A 204 13.23 -1.90 -13.11
C GLU A 204 11.78 -2.26 -13.43
N THR A 205 10.84 -1.35 -13.20
CA THR A 205 9.44 -1.51 -13.64
C THR A 205 9.33 -1.34 -15.16
N LYS A 206 8.84 -2.39 -15.84
CA LYS A 206 8.60 -2.43 -17.29
C LYS A 206 7.13 -2.40 -17.67
N ALA A 207 6.25 -2.85 -16.79
CA ALA A 207 4.81 -2.83 -16.97
C ALA A 207 4.12 -2.69 -15.62
N ILE A 208 2.90 -2.14 -15.61
CA ILE A 208 2.18 -1.81 -14.38
C ILE A 208 0.83 -2.53 -14.37
N VAL A 209 0.50 -3.18 -13.26
CA VAL A 209 -0.85 -3.63 -12.96
C VAL A 209 -1.51 -2.64 -12.00
N MET A 210 -2.70 -2.17 -12.37
CA MET A 210 -3.53 -1.29 -11.56
C MET A 210 -4.83 -2.02 -11.20
N ILE A 211 -5.07 -2.20 -9.90
CA ILE A 211 -6.30 -2.79 -9.38
C ILE A 211 -7.13 -1.71 -8.68
N GLY A 212 -8.33 -1.50 -9.19
CA GLY A 212 -9.35 -0.63 -8.62
C GLY A 212 -10.56 -1.40 -8.09
N GLU A 213 -11.53 -0.64 -7.60
CA GLU A 213 -12.82 -1.15 -7.17
C GLU A 213 -13.91 -0.10 -7.38
N ILE A 214 -15.17 -0.46 -7.13
CA ILE A 214 -16.27 0.51 -7.12
C ILE A 214 -16.05 1.64 -6.11
N GLY A 215 -16.72 2.77 -6.34
CA GLY A 215 -16.73 3.93 -5.46
C GLY A 215 -15.68 4.99 -5.80
N GLY A 216 -16.07 6.26 -5.64
CA GLY A 216 -15.26 7.41 -6.04
C GLY A 216 -14.95 7.45 -7.54
N ASP A 217 -13.98 8.29 -7.93
CA ASP A 217 -13.55 8.56 -9.31
C ASP A 217 -12.02 8.36 -9.51
N ALA A 218 -11.37 7.67 -8.58
CA ALA A 218 -9.90 7.57 -8.54
C ALA A 218 -9.33 6.91 -9.80
N GLU A 219 -9.96 5.84 -10.27
CA GLU A 219 -9.57 5.10 -11.46
C GLU A 219 -9.78 5.91 -12.75
N GLU A 220 -10.84 6.71 -12.82
CA GLU A 220 -11.10 7.63 -13.93
C GLU A 220 -10.03 8.73 -13.99
N ARG A 221 -9.69 9.34 -12.84
CA ARG A 221 -8.59 10.31 -12.77
C ARG A 221 -7.23 9.68 -13.10
N ALA A 222 -7.01 8.44 -12.68
CA ALA A 222 -5.80 7.70 -13.04
C ALA A 222 -5.75 7.42 -14.56
N ALA A 223 -6.88 7.16 -15.22
CA ALA A 223 -6.93 7.00 -16.67
C ALA A 223 -6.47 8.28 -17.41
N ASP A 224 -6.96 9.45 -16.97
CA ASP A 224 -6.51 10.74 -17.51
C ASP A 224 -5.02 10.96 -17.31
N TYR A 225 -4.48 10.62 -16.13
CA TYR A 225 -3.06 10.72 -15.83
C TYR A 225 -2.22 9.76 -16.70
N ILE A 226 -2.66 8.51 -16.86
CA ILE A 226 -1.98 7.51 -17.70
C ILE A 226 -1.82 8.04 -19.12
N LYS A 227 -2.92 8.54 -19.69
CA LYS A 227 -2.93 9.08 -21.06
C LYS A 227 -1.96 10.25 -21.25
N ALA A 228 -1.75 11.07 -20.22
CA ALA A 228 -0.92 12.26 -20.29
C ALA A 228 0.56 12.01 -19.93
N HIS A 229 0.85 11.04 -19.05
CA HIS A 229 2.13 10.97 -18.35
C HIS A 229 2.79 9.59 -18.29
N VAL A 230 2.05 8.50 -18.52
CA VAL A 230 2.59 7.14 -18.34
C VAL A 230 2.90 6.53 -19.70
N THR A 231 4.16 6.15 -19.92
CA THR A 231 4.59 5.54 -21.18
C THR A 231 4.69 4.03 -21.09
N LYS A 232 4.91 3.50 -19.88
CA LYS A 232 4.91 2.06 -19.64
C LYS A 232 3.52 1.46 -19.83
N PRO A 233 3.41 0.24 -20.37
CA PRO A 233 2.11 -0.39 -20.54
C PRO A 233 1.45 -0.67 -19.18
N VAL A 234 0.15 -0.37 -19.12
CA VAL A 234 -0.68 -0.58 -17.94
C VAL A 234 -1.78 -1.60 -18.24
N VAL A 235 -2.03 -2.51 -17.29
CA VAL A 235 -3.18 -3.41 -17.27
C VAL A 235 -4.07 -3.10 -16.08
N GLY A 236 -5.37 -3.02 -16.31
CA GLY A 236 -6.37 -2.73 -15.29
C GLY A 236 -7.19 -3.95 -14.88
N TYR A 237 -7.61 -3.97 -13.62
CA TYR A 237 -8.77 -4.75 -13.16
C TYR A 237 -9.59 -3.87 -12.20
N VAL A 238 -10.92 -3.88 -12.34
CA VAL A 238 -11.83 -3.15 -11.44
C VAL A 238 -12.79 -4.14 -10.80
N ALA A 239 -12.74 -4.27 -9.47
CA ALA A 239 -13.68 -5.13 -8.75
C ALA A 239 -15.09 -4.51 -8.67
N GLY A 240 -16.12 -5.36 -8.62
CA GLY A 240 -17.50 -4.93 -8.35
C GLY A 240 -18.42 -4.79 -9.56
N PHE A 241 -18.16 -5.45 -10.70
CA PHE A 241 -19.06 -5.46 -11.87
C PHE A 241 -20.50 -5.93 -11.57
N THR A 242 -20.70 -6.72 -10.52
CA THR A 242 -22.01 -7.23 -10.10
C THR A 242 -22.50 -6.59 -8.79
N ALA A 243 -21.87 -5.50 -8.33
CA ALA A 243 -22.25 -4.86 -7.08
C ALA A 243 -23.60 -4.14 -7.23
N PRO A 244 -24.54 -4.34 -6.28
CA PRO A 244 -25.79 -3.60 -6.28
C PRO A 244 -25.57 -2.13 -5.89
N GLU A 245 -26.36 -1.23 -6.46
CA GLU A 245 -26.30 0.21 -6.15
C GLU A 245 -26.63 0.50 -4.68
N GLY A 246 -25.96 1.49 -4.08
CA GLY A 246 -26.25 1.97 -2.73
C GLY A 246 -25.84 1.04 -1.59
N LYS A 247 -25.08 -0.04 -1.86
CA LYS A 247 -24.53 -0.93 -0.83
C LYS A 247 -23.02 -0.79 -0.72
N THR A 248 -22.54 -0.69 0.52
CA THR A 248 -21.11 -0.80 0.85
C THR A 248 -20.67 -2.26 0.75
N MET A 249 -19.58 -2.51 0.02
CA MET A 249 -19.03 -3.85 -0.24
C MET A 249 -17.76 -4.11 0.58
N GLY A 250 -17.90 -4.35 1.88
CA GLY A 250 -16.77 -4.61 2.77
C GLY A 250 -15.98 -3.33 3.07
N HIS A 251 -15.12 -2.90 2.15
CA HIS A 251 -14.35 -1.66 2.30
C HIS A 251 -15.26 -0.44 2.41
N ALA A 252 -14.89 0.50 3.28
CA ALA A 252 -15.67 1.72 3.51
C ALA A 252 -15.80 2.59 2.25
N GLY A 253 -14.79 2.60 1.36
CA GLY A 253 -14.82 3.32 0.08
C GLY A 253 -15.58 2.60 -1.04
N ALA A 254 -15.92 1.32 -0.88
CA ALA A 254 -16.54 0.49 -1.92
C ALA A 254 -18.07 0.65 -1.95
N ILE A 255 -18.55 1.86 -2.26
CA ILE A 255 -19.97 2.18 -2.41
C ILE A 255 -20.25 2.87 -3.74
N VAL A 256 -21.24 2.37 -4.48
CA VAL A 256 -21.73 3.02 -5.72
C VAL A 256 -22.75 4.09 -5.35
N SER A 257 -22.50 5.33 -5.78
CA SER A 257 -23.41 6.47 -5.58
C SER A 257 -23.88 7.03 -6.93
N GLY A 258 -25.10 6.67 -7.34
CA GLY A 258 -25.66 7.05 -8.64
C GLY A 258 -24.92 6.41 -9.81
N SER A 259 -24.78 7.15 -10.92
CA SER A 259 -24.10 6.66 -12.14
C SER A 259 -22.57 6.74 -12.09
N ALA A 260 -21.99 7.42 -11.08
CA ALA A 260 -20.55 7.58 -10.91
C ALA A 260 -19.98 6.49 -9.99
N GLY A 261 -18.74 6.05 -10.25
CA GLY A 261 -18.06 5.06 -9.43
C GLY A 261 -18.47 3.61 -9.68
N THR A 262 -19.16 3.31 -10.79
CA THR A 262 -19.43 1.92 -11.20
C THR A 262 -18.17 1.28 -11.80
N ALA A 263 -18.02 -0.04 -11.64
CA ALA A 263 -16.88 -0.75 -12.23
C ALA A 263 -16.87 -0.65 -13.78
N GLN A 264 -18.06 -0.57 -14.40
CA GLN A 264 -18.20 -0.43 -15.84
C GLN A 264 -17.69 0.94 -16.33
N ALA A 265 -18.08 2.04 -15.67
CA ALA A 265 -17.61 3.38 -16.03
C ALA A 265 -16.08 3.51 -15.87
N LYS A 266 -15.52 2.95 -14.79
CA LYS A 266 -14.08 2.90 -14.55
C LYS A 266 -13.32 2.13 -15.63
N LYS A 267 -13.85 0.97 -16.03
CA LYS A 267 -13.30 0.17 -17.13
C LYS A 267 -13.30 0.97 -18.44
N GLU A 268 -14.40 1.63 -18.78
CA GLU A 268 -14.52 2.44 -20.01
C GLU A 268 -13.51 3.60 -20.03
N ALA A 269 -13.34 4.30 -18.90
CA ALA A 269 -12.35 5.38 -18.78
C ALA A 269 -10.91 4.87 -18.98
N LEU A 270 -10.55 3.76 -18.33
CA LEU A 270 -9.24 3.13 -18.46
C LEU A 270 -8.98 2.65 -19.90
N GLU A 271 -9.95 1.99 -20.53
CA GLU A 271 -9.82 1.53 -21.93
C GLU A 271 -9.67 2.70 -22.91
N ALA A 272 -10.36 3.83 -22.66
CA ALA A 272 -10.19 5.06 -23.44
C ALA A 272 -8.80 5.72 -23.28
N ALA A 273 -8.08 5.39 -22.20
CA ALA A 273 -6.67 5.78 -21.98
C ALA A 273 -5.66 4.77 -22.55
N GLY A 274 -6.12 3.70 -23.20
CA GLY A 274 -5.27 2.65 -23.78
C GLY A 274 -4.88 1.53 -22.82
N VAL A 275 -5.46 1.50 -21.61
CA VAL A 275 -5.27 0.43 -20.63
C VAL A 275 -6.08 -0.80 -21.06
N LYS A 276 -5.45 -1.98 -21.08
CA LYS A 276 -6.22 -3.24 -21.26
C LYS A 276 -6.85 -3.62 -19.92
N VAL A 277 -8.19 -3.73 -19.86
CA VAL A 277 -8.90 -4.00 -18.61
C VAL A 277 -9.57 -5.37 -18.62
N GLY A 278 -9.08 -6.29 -17.78
CA GLY A 278 -9.68 -7.61 -17.60
C GLY A 278 -11.01 -7.56 -16.84
N LYS A 279 -11.93 -8.48 -17.13
CA LYS A 279 -13.19 -8.65 -16.37
C LYS A 279 -13.00 -9.50 -15.12
N THR A 280 -11.90 -10.26 -15.05
CA THR A 280 -11.50 -11.05 -13.88
C THR A 280 -10.02 -10.84 -13.59
N PRO A 281 -9.55 -11.11 -12.36
CA PRO A 281 -8.12 -11.03 -12.04
C PRO A 281 -7.26 -11.92 -12.95
N SER A 282 -7.70 -13.14 -13.25
CA SER A 282 -6.95 -14.07 -14.13
C SER A 282 -6.91 -13.59 -15.59
N GLU A 283 -7.97 -12.92 -16.06
CA GLU A 283 -7.96 -12.28 -17.39
C GLU A 283 -6.98 -11.09 -17.42
N ALA A 284 -6.97 -10.25 -16.39
CA ALA A 284 -5.99 -9.18 -16.28
C ALA A 284 -4.54 -9.73 -16.25
N ALA A 285 -4.30 -10.82 -15.51
CA ALA A 285 -2.99 -11.49 -15.53
C ALA A 285 -2.62 -11.99 -16.93
N LYS A 286 -3.55 -12.59 -17.68
CA LYS A 286 -3.33 -13.00 -19.07
C LYS A 286 -2.95 -11.83 -19.97
N LEU A 287 -3.64 -10.69 -19.85
CA LEU A 287 -3.33 -9.48 -20.62
C LEU A 287 -1.92 -8.94 -20.29
N MET A 288 -1.50 -9.01 -19.03
CA MET A 288 -0.15 -8.61 -18.62
C MET A 288 0.93 -9.53 -19.23
N ARG A 289 0.68 -10.84 -19.27
CA ARG A 289 1.59 -11.80 -19.93
C ARG A 289 1.76 -11.48 -21.41
N GLU A 290 0.65 -11.27 -22.12
CA GLU A 290 0.69 -10.91 -23.55
C GLU A 290 1.47 -9.61 -23.81
N ILE A 291 1.39 -8.62 -22.91
CA ILE A 291 2.16 -7.39 -23.01
C ILE A 291 3.66 -7.66 -22.84
N LEU A 292 4.05 -8.41 -21.80
CA LEU A 292 5.45 -8.70 -21.52
C LEU A 292 6.14 -9.56 -22.59
N GLU A 293 5.39 -10.40 -23.30
CA GLU A 293 5.91 -11.15 -24.47
C GLU A 293 6.29 -10.23 -25.65
N THR A 294 5.79 -9.00 -25.67
CA THR A 294 5.98 -8.04 -26.77
C THR A 294 6.90 -6.85 -26.45
N LEU A 295 7.40 -6.78 -25.21
CA LEU A 295 8.36 -5.77 -24.74
C LEU A 295 9.80 -6.18 -25.05
#